data_AF-A0A941S0A7-F1
#
_entry.id   AF-A0A941S0A7-F1
#
_cell.length_a   1.000
_cell.length_b   1.000
_cell.length_c   1.000
_cell.angle_alpha   90.00
_cell.angle_beta   90.00
_cell.angle_gamma   90.00
#
_symmetry.space_group_name_H-M   'P 1'
#
loop_
_entity.id
_entity.type
_entity.pdbx_description
1 polymer ?
#
loop_
_entity_poly.entity_id
_entity_poly.type
_entity_poly.pdbx_seq_one_letter_code
_entity_poly.pdbx_strand_id
1 'polypeptide(L)'
;MAAMDSPPGDPAEVDIRQVGIGGLPNRLRLLCVGSSEPSWISLALNLDALGCHEPSFRWVSTANEALSLLRDESFDCLLLRTTAARSSAEEDPLTLARGIRAGGYLDPIVVVTTGIDDASWTEALRLNVDLLVSAKGWESSALIQTIQRAVERGRMLHEIDRLSTADRRRLVRERDEADQLLEQQRRILQGLERHLQTTTATLPLTLPPAFDEYYQELLRTYVIMGSGNLSGEIAKLAELLAQAGLTPPQVLRLHLDRVEQLVRGLGNRSTRHVMSRVDLLALELMVNLGECYQRQQARQTPDSATVPTR
;
A
#
# COMPACT_ATOMS: atom_id res chain seq x y z
N MET A 1 32.78 -24.37 -17.72
CA MET A 1 32.39 -24.48 -16.30
C MET A 1 31.41 -23.37 -16.01
N ALA A 2 30.13 -23.66 -16.23
CA ALA A 2 29.03 -22.72 -16.06
C ALA A 2 28.50 -22.84 -14.63
N ALA A 3 28.45 -21.72 -13.92
CA ALA A 3 27.71 -21.59 -12.67
C ALA A 3 26.22 -21.45 -13.02
N MET A 4 25.42 -22.45 -12.65
CA MET A 4 23.97 -22.37 -12.72
C MET A 4 23.46 -21.66 -11.46
N ASP A 5 22.75 -20.57 -11.73
CA ASP A 5 21.88 -19.83 -10.82
C ASP A 5 20.85 -20.77 -10.19
N SER A 6 20.78 -20.78 -8.86
CA SER A 6 19.67 -21.34 -8.11
C SER A 6 18.46 -20.39 -8.22
N PRO A 7 17.24 -20.90 -8.43
CA PRO A 7 16.06 -20.05 -8.54
C PRO A 7 15.72 -19.40 -7.19
N PRO A 8 15.07 -18.21 -7.20
CA PRO A 8 14.68 -17.52 -5.98
C PRO A 8 13.62 -18.35 -5.24
N GLY A 9 13.83 -18.51 -3.94
CA GLY A 9 13.01 -19.32 -3.05
C GLY A 9 11.53 -18.98 -3.14
N ASP A 10 10.72 -20.03 -3.06
CA ASP A 10 9.27 -19.99 -2.97
C ASP A 10 8.79 -18.90 -2.00
N PRO A 11 7.70 -18.18 -2.32
CA PRO A 11 7.07 -17.30 -1.36
C PRO A 11 6.59 -18.15 -0.19
N ALA A 12 7.28 -17.95 0.94
CA ALA A 12 6.93 -18.38 2.29
C ALA A 12 5.54 -19.03 2.38
N GLU A 13 5.55 -20.34 2.61
CA GLU A 13 4.44 -21.12 3.12
C GLU A 13 3.54 -20.23 3.97
N VAL A 14 2.30 -20.08 3.51
CA VAL A 14 1.23 -19.59 4.37
C VAL A 14 1.15 -20.63 5.48
N ASP A 15 1.81 -20.36 6.61
CA ASP A 15 1.57 -21.06 7.87
C ASP A 15 0.15 -20.66 8.29
N ILE A 16 -0.82 -21.29 7.62
CA ILE A 16 -2.19 -21.41 8.07
C ILE A 16 -2.06 -22.21 9.36
N ARG A 17 -1.68 -21.54 10.46
CA ARG A 17 -1.94 -22.02 11.80
C ARG A 17 -3.42 -22.37 11.79
N GLN A 18 -3.71 -23.66 11.73
CA GLN A 18 -5.04 -24.21 11.58
C GLN A 18 -5.94 -23.50 12.57
N VAL A 19 -6.82 -22.66 12.03
CA VAL A 19 -7.79 -21.90 12.82
C VAL A 19 -8.83 -22.92 13.24
N GLY A 20 -8.93 -23.18 14.54
CA GLY A 20 -9.92 -24.07 15.10
C GLY A 20 -11.35 -23.58 14.81
N ILE A 21 -12.32 -24.41 15.13
CA ILE A 21 -13.76 -24.13 14.97
C ILE A 21 -14.17 -23.07 16.02
N GLY A 22 -13.76 -21.83 15.79
CA GLY A 22 -13.90 -20.75 16.77
C GLY A 22 -12.81 -19.68 16.71
N GLY A 23 -12.04 -19.54 15.62
CA GLY A 23 -11.14 -18.41 15.45
C GLY A 23 -9.84 -18.43 16.27
N LEU A 24 -9.72 -19.38 17.22
CA LEU A 24 -8.52 -19.63 18.02
C LEU A 24 -7.55 -20.58 17.30
N PRO A 25 -6.22 -20.43 17.53
CA PRO A 25 -5.24 -21.41 17.04
C PRO A 25 -5.38 -22.75 17.76
N ASN A 26 -5.09 -23.85 17.06
CA ASN A 26 -5.06 -25.20 17.64
C ASN A 26 -4.10 -25.33 18.84
N ARG A 27 -3.01 -24.55 18.84
CA ARG A 27 -2.03 -24.42 19.92
C ARG A 27 -2.02 -23.00 20.45
N LEU A 28 -2.91 -22.69 21.38
CA LEU A 28 -3.02 -21.37 21.99
C LEU A 28 -2.00 -21.20 23.12
N ARG A 29 -1.11 -20.22 23.01
CA ARG A 29 -0.14 -19.87 24.04
C ARG A 29 -0.63 -18.69 24.88
N LEU A 30 -0.90 -18.94 26.16
CA LEU A 30 -1.39 -17.92 27.09
C LEU A 30 -0.35 -17.64 28.17
N LEU A 31 -0.04 -16.35 28.38
CA LEU A 31 0.71 -15.90 29.55
C LEU A 31 -0.25 -15.24 30.54
N CYS A 32 -0.35 -15.80 31.74
CA CYS A 32 -1.16 -15.27 32.81
C CYS A 32 -0.27 -14.58 33.84
N VAL A 33 -0.58 -13.32 34.15
CA VAL A 33 0.11 -12.53 35.15
C VAL A 33 -0.86 -12.22 36.28
N GLY A 34 -0.51 -12.59 37.49
CA GLY A 34 -1.31 -12.26 38.67
C GLY A 34 -0.77 -12.88 39.94
N SER A 35 -1.24 -12.38 41.08
CA SER A 35 -0.77 -12.78 42.43
C SER A 35 -1.05 -14.23 42.81
N SER A 36 -1.95 -14.92 42.08
CA SER A 36 -2.30 -16.33 42.33
C SER A 36 -2.39 -17.10 41.01
N GLU A 37 -1.89 -18.33 41.05
CA GLU A 37 -1.93 -19.23 39.90
C GLU A 37 -3.39 -19.65 39.60
N PRO A 38 -3.84 -19.58 38.33
CA PRO A 38 -5.18 -20.01 37.94
C PRO A 38 -5.34 -21.53 38.01
N SER A 39 -6.57 -21.99 38.26
CA SER A 39 -6.94 -23.37 37.93
C SER A 39 -7.15 -23.49 36.42
N TRP A 40 -6.27 -24.25 35.75
CA TRP A 40 -6.33 -24.43 34.29
C TRP A 40 -7.45 -25.36 33.82
N ILE A 41 -8.03 -26.17 34.71
CA ILE A 41 -8.94 -27.26 34.34
C ILE A 41 -10.16 -26.74 33.57
N SER A 42 -10.87 -25.76 34.15
CA SER A 42 -12.07 -25.19 33.52
C SER A 42 -11.72 -24.44 32.23
N LEU A 43 -10.56 -23.78 32.18
CA LEU A 43 -10.14 -23.05 30.98
C LEU A 43 -9.78 -24.01 29.85
N ALA A 44 -9.03 -25.07 30.15
CA ALA A 44 -8.63 -26.10 29.19
C ALA A 44 -9.84 -26.84 28.61
N LEU A 45 -10.78 -27.29 29.45
CA LEU A 45 -11.99 -28.00 29.00
C LEU A 45 -12.84 -27.16 28.04
N ASN A 46 -13.02 -25.88 28.37
CA ASN A 46 -13.81 -25.00 27.53
C ASN A 46 -13.06 -24.57 26.25
N LEU A 47 -11.72 -24.50 26.26
CA LEU A 47 -10.91 -24.30 25.06
C LEU A 47 -10.94 -25.52 24.13
N ASP A 48 -10.89 -26.73 24.69
CA ASP A 48 -11.02 -27.98 23.92
C ASP A 48 -12.41 -28.08 23.26
N ALA A 49 -13.47 -27.67 23.96
CA ALA A 49 -14.82 -27.58 23.40
C ALA A 49 -14.93 -26.62 22.18
N LEU A 50 -13.98 -25.69 22.02
CA LEU A 50 -13.86 -24.77 20.87
C LEU A 50 -12.82 -25.24 19.84
N GLY A 51 -12.31 -26.46 19.95
CA GLY A 51 -11.33 -27.04 19.03
C GLY A 51 -9.89 -26.62 19.29
N CYS A 52 -9.59 -26.01 20.45
CA CYS A 52 -8.21 -25.74 20.87
C CYS A 52 -7.69 -26.91 21.71
N HIS A 53 -7.09 -27.89 21.04
CA HIS A 53 -6.76 -29.19 21.64
C HIS A 53 -5.45 -29.20 22.44
N GLU A 54 -4.52 -28.29 22.15
CA GLU A 54 -3.20 -28.25 22.81
C GLU A 54 -2.86 -26.84 23.34
N PRO A 55 -3.66 -26.27 24.26
CA PRO A 55 -3.35 -24.97 24.84
C PRO A 55 -2.13 -25.08 25.77
N SER A 56 -1.21 -24.12 25.67
CA SER A 56 -0.08 -23.99 26.60
C SER A 56 -0.30 -22.79 27.51
N PHE A 57 -0.36 -23.05 28.81
CA PHE A 57 -0.50 -22.01 29.83
C PHE A 57 0.84 -21.77 30.49
N ARG A 58 1.21 -20.49 30.64
CA ARG A 58 2.28 -20.07 31.54
C ARG A 58 1.73 -19.07 32.54
N TRP A 59 2.17 -19.16 33.78
CA TRP A 59 1.84 -18.20 34.82
C TRP A 59 3.09 -17.59 35.42
N VAL A 60 3.01 -16.31 35.72
CA VAL A 60 4.03 -15.55 36.43
C VAL A 60 3.36 -14.67 37.48
N SER A 61 4.07 -14.47 38.59
CA SER A 61 3.54 -13.71 39.72
C SER A 61 3.85 -12.21 39.61
N THR A 62 4.84 -11.82 38.80
CA THR A 62 5.36 -10.45 38.75
C THR A 62 5.44 -9.89 37.33
N ALA A 63 5.33 -8.57 37.23
CA ALA A 63 5.51 -7.81 35.99
C ALA A 63 6.89 -8.01 35.35
N ASN A 64 7.96 -8.04 36.16
CA ASN A 64 9.33 -8.17 35.66
C ASN A 64 9.57 -9.53 35.02
N GLU A 65 9.06 -10.60 35.63
CA GLU A 65 9.13 -11.95 35.07
C GLU A 65 8.33 -12.06 33.77
N ALA A 66 7.14 -11.46 33.71
CA ALA A 66 6.34 -11.39 32.49
C ALA A 66 7.10 -10.71 31.35
N LEU A 67 7.71 -9.56 31.62
CA LEU A 67 8.51 -8.83 30.62
C LEU A 67 9.77 -9.58 30.20
N SER A 68 10.38 -10.36 31.10
CA SER A 68 11.51 -11.23 30.75
C SER A 68 11.05 -12.34 29.80
N LEU A 69 9.94 -13.01 30.10
CA LEU A 69 9.40 -14.06 29.23
C LEU A 69 8.99 -13.54 27.85
N LEU A 70 8.43 -12.34 27.76
CA LEU A 70 8.05 -11.72 26.48
C LEU A 70 9.26 -11.38 25.60
N ARG A 71 10.47 -11.32 26.14
CA ARG A 71 11.69 -11.15 25.32
C ARG A 71 12.10 -12.46 24.65
N ASP A 72 11.92 -13.58 25.33
CA ASP A 72 12.40 -14.88 24.89
C ASP A 72 11.33 -15.67 24.13
N GLU A 73 10.05 -15.41 24.41
CA GLU A 73 8.93 -16.18 23.91
C GLU A 73 7.76 -15.30 23.45
N SER A 74 7.04 -15.78 22.42
CA SER A 74 5.80 -15.18 21.95
C SER A 74 4.57 -15.88 22.52
N PHE A 75 3.52 -15.11 22.77
CA PHE A 75 2.24 -15.59 23.26
C PHE A 75 1.11 -15.09 22.37
N ASP A 76 0.05 -15.88 22.22
CA ASP A 76 -1.11 -15.49 21.42
C ASP A 76 -2.05 -14.55 22.19
N CYS A 77 -2.03 -14.60 23.53
CA CYS A 77 -2.76 -13.66 24.38
C CYS A 77 -2.16 -13.59 25.79
N LEU A 78 -2.17 -12.38 26.35
CA LEU A 78 -1.73 -12.07 27.71
C LEU A 78 -2.95 -11.83 28.60
N LEU A 79 -3.01 -12.53 29.71
CA LEU A 79 -4.07 -12.44 30.69
C LEU A 79 -3.53 -11.76 31.96
N LEU A 80 -4.00 -10.56 32.26
CA LEU A 80 -3.56 -9.80 33.43
C LEU A 80 -4.68 -9.78 34.46
N ARG A 81 -4.42 -10.24 35.69
CA ARG A 81 -5.40 -10.14 36.78
C ARG A 81 -4.84 -9.34 37.93
N THR A 82 -5.68 -8.46 38.47
CA THR A 82 -5.43 -7.79 39.73
C THR A 82 -6.49 -8.10 40.76
N THR A 83 -6.09 -8.21 42.01
CA THR A 83 -6.98 -8.33 43.15
C THR A 83 -7.12 -6.97 43.80
N ALA A 84 -8.32 -6.39 43.76
CA ALA A 84 -8.63 -5.04 44.24
C ALA A 84 -8.31 -4.75 45.73
N ALA A 85 -7.78 -5.71 46.48
CA ALA A 85 -7.59 -5.60 47.92
C ALA A 85 -6.29 -4.88 48.36
N ARG A 86 -5.31 -4.67 47.46
CA ARG A 86 -4.04 -4.00 47.80
C ARG A 86 -3.46 -3.25 46.60
N SER A 87 -4.00 -2.08 46.28
CA SER A 87 -3.45 -1.23 45.22
C SER A 87 -2.20 -0.47 45.72
N SER A 88 -1.04 -1.12 45.74
CA SER A 88 0.20 -0.37 45.44
C SER A 88 0.22 -0.12 43.93
N ALA A 89 0.67 1.06 43.49
CA ALA A 89 0.73 1.42 42.07
C ALA A 89 1.54 0.43 41.20
N GLU A 90 2.40 -0.39 41.81
CA GLU A 90 3.19 -1.43 41.13
C GLU A 90 2.39 -2.69 40.75
N GLU A 91 1.22 -2.94 41.36
CA GLU A 91 0.37 -4.11 41.06
C GLU A 91 -0.84 -3.78 40.17
N ASP A 92 -0.84 -2.59 39.57
CA ASP A 92 -1.84 -2.16 38.61
C ASP A 92 -1.61 -2.85 37.24
N PRO A 93 -2.58 -3.65 36.75
CA PRO A 93 -2.43 -4.39 35.50
C PRO A 93 -2.34 -3.46 34.29
N LEU A 94 -2.88 -2.24 34.37
CA LEU A 94 -2.77 -1.25 33.30
C LEU A 94 -1.37 -0.65 33.21
N THR A 95 -0.71 -0.46 34.35
CA THR A 95 0.71 -0.07 34.39
C THR A 95 1.60 -1.11 33.68
N LEU A 96 1.37 -2.41 33.92
CA LEU A 96 2.06 -3.46 33.16
C LEU A 96 1.69 -3.46 31.68
N ALA A 97 0.40 -3.33 31.33
CA ALA A 97 -0.02 -3.24 29.94
C ALA A 97 0.64 -2.06 29.20
N ARG A 98 0.79 -0.92 29.89
CA ARG A 98 1.51 0.25 29.39
C ARG A 98 2.98 -0.07 29.14
N GLY A 99 3.64 -0.77 30.06
CA GLY A 99 5.02 -1.25 29.89
C GLY A 99 5.19 -2.18 28.70
N ILE A 100 4.27 -3.13 28.51
CA ILE A 100 4.25 -4.06 27.38
C ILE A 100 4.11 -3.30 26.06
N ARG A 101 3.17 -2.35 25.98
CA ARG A 101 2.97 -1.51 24.78
C ARG A 101 4.16 -0.60 24.51
N ALA A 102 4.78 -0.02 25.54
CA ALA A 102 6.00 0.76 25.40
C ALA A 102 7.18 -0.07 24.89
N GLY A 103 7.21 -1.38 25.19
CA GLY A 103 8.16 -2.33 24.64
C GLY A 103 7.93 -2.70 23.17
N GLY A 104 6.86 -2.20 22.54
CA GLY A 104 6.51 -2.51 21.14
C GLY A 104 5.75 -3.82 20.94
N TYR A 105 5.37 -4.50 22.02
CA TYR A 105 4.59 -5.74 21.94
C TYR A 105 3.12 -5.43 21.63
N LEU A 106 2.60 -6.04 20.57
CA LEU A 106 1.22 -5.85 20.09
C LEU A 106 0.31 -7.03 20.41
N ASP A 107 0.80 -7.99 21.20
CA ASP A 107 0.02 -9.17 21.57
C ASP A 107 -1.29 -8.76 22.27
N PRO A 108 -2.40 -9.48 22.02
CA PRO A 108 -3.68 -9.24 22.67
C PRO A 108 -3.57 -9.29 24.19
N ILE A 109 -4.07 -8.26 24.88
CA ILE A 109 -4.09 -8.21 26.35
C ILE A 109 -5.54 -8.22 26.82
N VAL A 110 -5.86 -9.13 27.73
CA VAL A 110 -7.13 -9.16 28.47
C VAL A 110 -6.85 -8.89 29.94
N VAL A 111 -7.44 -7.83 30.49
CA VAL A 111 -7.39 -7.55 31.93
C VAL A 111 -8.66 -8.10 32.58
N VAL A 112 -8.47 -8.99 33.55
CA VAL A 112 -9.53 -9.58 34.37
C VAL A 112 -9.55 -8.87 35.72
N THR A 113 -10.65 -8.19 36.02
CA THR A 113 -10.80 -7.42 37.27
C THR A 113 -12.18 -7.63 37.88
N THR A 114 -12.31 -7.38 39.18
CA THR A 114 -13.60 -7.41 39.89
C THR A 114 -14.35 -6.08 39.82
N GLY A 115 -13.65 -4.99 39.45
CA GLY A 115 -14.20 -3.65 39.31
C GLY A 115 -13.20 -2.72 38.63
N ILE A 116 -13.70 -1.63 38.06
CA ILE A 116 -12.89 -0.65 37.33
C ILE A 116 -13.57 0.72 37.39
N ASP A 117 -12.76 1.78 37.52
CA ASP A 117 -13.25 3.16 37.46
C ASP A 117 -13.16 3.73 36.02
N ASP A 118 -13.80 4.87 35.78
CA ASP A 118 -13.86 5.48 34.44
C ASP A 118 -12.47 5.88 33.90
N ALA A 119 -11.55 6.25 34.80
CA ALA A 119 -10.19 6.60 34.45
C ALA A 119 -9.42 5.38 33.91
N SER A 120 -9.44 4.27 34.63
CA SER A 120 -8.81 3.01 34.22
C SER A 120 -9.47 2.43 32.97
N TRP A 121 -10.79 2.58 32.83
CA TRP A 121 -11.50 2.17 31.61
C TRP A 121 -11.00 2.94 30.39
N THR A 122 -10.91 4.27 30.51
CA THR A 122 -10.41 5.14 29.44
C THR A 122 -8.97 4.80 29.08
N GLU A 123 -8.14 4.51 30.07
CA GLU A 123 -6.77 4.07 29.84
C GLU A 123 -6.70 2.72 29.12
N ALA A 124 -7.49 1.72 29.54
CA ALA A 124 -7.53 0.41 28.88
C ALA A 124 -7.87 0.53 27.39
N LEU A 125 -8.84 1.40 27.05
CA LEU A 125 -9.18 1.69 25.65
C LEU A 125 -8.00 2.29 24.87
N ARG A 126 -7.26 3.23 25.46
CA ARG A 126 -6.06 3.83 24.84
C ARG A 126 -4.96 2.80 24.60
N LEU A 127 -4.80 1.84 25.51
CA LEU A 127 -3.81 0.77 25.42
C LEU A 127 -4.25 -0.40 24.54
N ASN A 128 -5.45 -0.33 23.95
CA ASN A 128 -6.10 -1.41 23.19
C ASN A 128 -6.22 -2.72 24.00
N VAL A 129 -6.51 -2.61 25.28
CA VAL A 129 -6.69 -3.75 26.19
C VAL A 129 -8.16 -4.15 26.22
N ASP A 130 -8.44 -5.45 26.14
CA ASP A 130 -9.78 -6.00 26.37
C ASP A 130 -10.01 -6.13 27.89
N LEU A 131 -11.18 -5.68 28.36
CA LEU A 131 -11.54 -5.75 29.78
C LEU A 131 -12.57 -6.85 30.02
N LEU A 132 -12.34 -7.67 31.05
CA LEU A 132 -13.31 -8.58 31.63
C LEU A 132 -13.56 -8.20 33.09
N VAL A 133 -14.73 -7.60 33.36
CA VAL A 133 -15.16 -7.31 34.73
C VAL A 133 -15.99 -8.49 35.24
N SER A 134 -15.43 -9.28 36.17
CA SER A 134 -16.12 -10.43 36.75
C SER A 134 -15.61 -10.75 38.15
N ALA A 135 -16.55 -10.92 39.09
CA ALA A 135 -16.25 -11.40 40.44
C ALA A 135 -15.63 -12.81 40.45
N LYS A 136 -15.90 -13.63 39.42
CA LYS A 136 -15.36 -14.99 39.29
C LYS A 136 -13.91 -15.03 38.76
N GLY A 137 -13.37 -13.89 38.30
CA GLY A 137 -12.01 -13.80 37.79
C GLY A 137 -11.74 -14.83 36.68
N TRP A 138 -10.72 -15.68 36.90
CA TRP A 138 -10.31 -16.74 35.97
C TRP A 138 -11.40 -17.78 35.67
N GLU A 139 -12.36 -17.98 36.58
CA GLU A 139 -13.43 -18.95 36.44
C GLU A 139 -14.67 -18.38 35.72
N SER A 140 -14.57 -17.14 35.23
CA SER A 140 -15.64 -16.52 34.47
C SER A 140 -15.87 -17.27 33.16
N SER A 141 -17.11 -17.70 32.89
CA SER A 141 -17.49 -18.33 31.62
C SER A 141 -17.31 -17.38 30.41
N ALA A 142 -17.30 -16.07 30.64
CA ALA A 142 -17.08 -15.06 29.61
C ALA A 142 -15.59 -14.88 29.23
N LEU A 143 -14.65 -15.44 30.02
CA LEU A 143 -13.22 -15.28 29.79
C LEU A 143 -12.82 -15.76 28.39
N ILE A 144 -13.36 -16.90 27.96
CA ILE A 144 -12.95 -17.52 26.70
C ILE A 144 -13.44 -16.74 25.50
N GLN A 145 -14.68 -16.23 25.54
CA GLN A 145 -15.19 -15.35 24.51
C GLN A 145 -14.38 -14.04 24.45
N THR A 146 -13.92 -13.55 25.60
CA THR A 146 -13.06 -12.36 25.66
C THR A 146 -11.68 -12.63 25.06
N ILE A 147 -11.08 -13.79 25.37
CA ILE A 147 -9.81 -14.23 24.77
C ILE A 147 -9.95 -14.39 23.25
N GLN A 148 -10.98 -15.10 22.80
CA GLN A 148 -11.24 -15.32 21.38
C GLN A 148 -11.35 -13.98 20.64
N ARG A 149 -12.19 -13.07 21.14
CA ARG A 149 -12.34 -11.73 20.55
C ARG A 149 -11.01 -10.97 20.54
N ALA A 150 -10.24 -11.01 21.63
CA ALA A 150 -8.96 -10.33 21.72
C ALA A 150 -7.95 -10.87 20.71
N VAL A 151 -7.85 -12.19 20.58
CA VAL A 151 -6.97 -12.89 19.64
C VAL A 151 -7.37 -12.60 18.20
N GLU A 152 -8.66 -12.71 17.86
CA GLU A 152 -9.16 -12.40 16.53
C GLU A 152 -8.90 -10.93 16.14
N ARG A 153 -9.16 -10.00 17.07
CA ARG A 153 -8.88 -8.57 16.88
C ARG A 153 -7.40 -8.32 16.66
N GLY A 154 -6.53 -8.91 17.48
CA GLY A 154 -5.08 -8.84 17.32
C GLY A 154 -4.65 -9.33 15.94
N ARG A 155 -5.13 -10.51 15.52
CA ARG A 155 -4.83 -11.06 14.19
C ARG A 155 -5.26 -10.14 13.06
N MET A 156 -6.46 -9.56 13.14
CA MET A 156 -6.95 -8.60 12.14
C MET A 156 -6.05 -7.37 12.05
N LEU A 157 -5.59 -6.83 13.17
CA LEU A 157 -4.69 -5.67 13.20
C LEU A 157 -3.33 -6.00 12.57
N HIS A 158 -2.76 -7.16 12.88
CA HIS A 158 -1.50 -7.61 12.28
C HIS A 158 -1.64 -7.81 10.76
N GLU A 159 -2.76 -8.37 10.30
CA GLU A 159 -3.00 -8.55 8.87
C GLU A 159 -3.20 -7.20 8.16
N ILE A 160 -3.89 -6.24 8.78
CA ILE A 160 -4.00 -4.87 8.25
C ILE A 160 -2.63 -4.23 8.10
N ASP A 161 -1.75 -4.35 9.11
CA ASP A 161 -0.41 -3.77 9.05
C ASP A 161 0.46 -4.44 7.97
N ARG A 162 0.37 -5.78 7.87
CA ARG A 162 1.04 -6.56 6.82
C ARG A 162 0.57 -6.12 5.44
N LEU A 163 -0.74 -6.03 5.21
CA LEU A 163 -1.33 -5.62 3.93
C LEU A 163 -0.98 -4.17 3.59
N SER A 164 -1.02 -3.26 4.57
CA SER A 164 -0.62 -1.86 4.41
C SER A 164 0.86 -1.74 4.00
N THR A 165 1.74 -2.50 4.64
CA THR A 165 3.17 -2.53 4.31
C THR A 165 3.40 -3.13 2.93
N ALA A 166 2.68 -4.20 2.56
CA ALA A 166 2.76 -4.81 1.24
C ALA A 166 2.27 -3.87 0.13
N ASP A 167 1.13 -3.18 0.33
CA ASP A 167 0.59 -2.19 -0.60
C ASP A 167 1.57 -1.03 -0.78
N ARG A 168 2.13 -0.51 0.31
CA ARG A 168 3.14 0.56 0.24
C ARG A 168 4.36 0.15 -0.58
N ARG A 169 4.87 -1.08 -0.36
CA ARG A 169 6.00 -1.61 -1.14
C ARG A 169 5.64 -1.79 -2.61
N ARG A 170 4.44 -2.27 -2.90
CA ARG A 170 3.94 -2.42 -4.27
C ARG A 170 3.85 -1.07 -4.98
N LEU A 171 3.25 -0.07 -4.33
CA LEU A 171 3.09 1.28 -4.85
C LEU A 171 4.43 1.98 -5.14
N VAL A 172 5.44 1.75 -4.30
CA VAL A 172 6.81 2.24 -4.57
C VAL A 172 7.39 1.58 -5.81
N ARG A 173 7.29 0.25 -5.93
CA ARG A 173 7.77 -0.47 -7.13
C ARG A 173 7.06 -0.02 -8.41
N GLU A 174 5.73 0.15 -8.37
CA GLU A 174 4.96 0.62 -9.53
C GLU A 174 5.39 2.02 -9.97
N ARG A 175 5.79 2.89 -9.02
CA ARG A 175 6.36 4.20 -9.32
C ARG A 175 7.76 4.09 -9.92
N ASP A 176 8.64 3.29 -9.33
CA ASP A 176 10.01 3.10 -9.82
C ASP A 176 10.01 2.52 -11.25
N GLU A 177 9.11 1.56 -11.53
CA GLU A 177 8.89 1.03 -12.89
C GLU A 177 8.48 2.12 -13.88
N ALA A 178 7.58 3.02 -13.49
CA ALA A 178 7.12 4.10 -14.33
C ALA A 178 8.23 5.14 -14.61
N ASP A 179 9.02 5.47 -13.59
CA ASP A 179 10.17 6.38 -13.73
C ASP A 179 11.23 5.75 -14.67
N GLN A 180 11.49 4.44 -14.56
CA GLN A 180 12.37 3.72 -15.48
C GLN A 180 11.86 3.71 -16.92
N LEU A 181 10.55 3.54 -17.12
CA LEU A 181 9.93 3.59 -18.45
C LEU A 181 10.06 4.97 -19.09
N LEU A 182 9.81 6.05 -18.35
CA LEU A 182 10.02 7.41 -18.84
C LEU A 182 11.47 7.66 -19.26
N GLU A 183 12.42 7.20 -18.44
CA GLU A 183 13.85 7.33 -18.76
C GLU A 183 14.25 6.51 -19.99
N GLN A 184 13.64 5.33 -20.19
CA GLN A 184 13.82 4.56 -21.42
C GLN A 184 13.23 5.29 -22.64
N GLN A 185 12.01 5.84 -22.55
CA GLN A 185 11.38 6.59 -23.64
C GLN A 185 12.23 7.83 -24.02
N ARG A 186 12.79 8.54 -23.03
CA ARG A 186 13.75 9.64 -23.25
C ARG A 186 14.98 9.22 -24.03
N ARG A 187 15.63 8.12 -23.62
CA ARG A 187 16.82 7.61 -24.32
C ARG A 187 16.52 7.25 -25.77
N ILE A 188 15.36 6.64 -26.04
CA ILE A 188 14.91 6.35 -27.40
C ILE A 188 14.73 7.63 -28.21
N LEU A 189 14.02 8.63 -27.66
CA LEU A 189 13.82 9.91 -28.33
C LEU A 189 15.12 10.65 -28.62
N GLN A 190 16.06 10.69 -27.68
CA GLN A 190 17.38 11.28 -27.90
C GLN A 190 18.13 10.57 -29.02
N GLY A 191 18.01 9.24 -29.14
CA GLY A 191 18.56 8.48 -30.25
C GLY A 191 17.94 8.89 -31.59
N LEU A 192 16.61 8.98 -31.66
CA LEU A 192 15.87 9.40 -32.86
C LEU A 192 16.18 10.84 -33.28
N GLU A 193 16.24 11.77 -32.33
CA GLU A 193 16.60 13.17 -32.59
C GLU A 193 18.00 13.28 -33.21
N ARG A 194 18.98 12.52 -32.73
CA ARG A 194 20.34 12.49 -33.32
C ARG A 194 20.33 12.01 -34.78
N HIS A 195 19.49 11.03 -35.11
CA HIS A 195 19.35 10.55 -36.49
C HIS A 195 18.64 11.55 -37.41
N LEU A 196 17.76 12.40 -36.88
CA LEU A 196 16.99 13.36 -37.67
C LEU A 196 17.66 14.73 -37.78
N GLN A 197 18.43 15.16 -36.77
CA GLN A 197 19.20 16.41 -36.79
C GLN A 197 20.26 16.47 -37.90
N THR A 198 20.68 15.33 -38.45
CA THR A 198 21.48 15.30 -39.70
C THR A 198 20.73 15.81 -40.93
N THR A 199 19.42 16.08 -40.85
CA THR A 199 18.55 16.25 -42.03
C THR A 199 17.79 17.59 -42.07
N THR A 200 17.76 18.39 -40.99
CA THR A 200 16.85 19.55 -40.93
C THR A 200 17.48 20.76 -40.24
N ALA A 201 17.54 21.88 -40.95
CA ALA A 201 17.94 23.18 -40.43
C ALA A 201 16.86 23.75 -39.50
N THR A 202 17.26 24.14 -38.29
CA THR A 202 16.40 24.63 -37.20
C THR A 202 15.97 26.07 -37.43
N LEU A 203 14.69 26.29 -37.74
CA LEU A 203 14.03 27.58 -37.55
C LEU A 203 13.61 27.72 -36.07
N PRO A 204 13.74 28.90 -35.45
CA PRO A 204 13.33 29.12 -34.07
C PRO A 204 11.80 29.09 -33.99
N LEU A 205 11.31 28.14 -33.18
CA LEU A 205 9.90 27.90 -32.90
C LEU A 205 9.37 28.87 -31.85
N THR A 206 8.20 29.43 -32.09
CA THR A 206 7.41 30.17 -31.09
C THR A 206 6.05 29.53 -30.94
N LEU A 207 5.91 28.68 -29.92
CA LEU A 207 4.59 28.24 -29.45
C LEU A 207 3.93 29.37 -28.64
N PRO A 208 2.59 29.51 -28.69
CA PRO A 208 1.87 30.45 -27.84
C PRO A 208 2.12 30.18 -26.35
N PRO A 209 2.23 31.21 -25.49
CA PRO A 209 2.49 31.02 -24.05
C PRO A 209 1.37 30.24 -23.31
N ALA A 210 0.13 30.28 -23.81
CA ALA A 210 -1.00 29.51 -23.26
C ALA A 210 -1.00 28.02 -23.66
N PHE A 211 -0.10 27.59 -24.55
CA PHE A 211 -0.03 26.22 -25.05
C PHE A 211 0.21 25.21 -23.92
N ASP A 212 1.10 25.57 -23.00
CA ASP A 212 1.52 24.71 -21.89
C ASP A 212 0.36 24.34 -20.98
N GLU A 213 -0.45 25.33 -20.61
CA GLU A 213 -1.65 25.15 -19.79
C GLU A 213 -2.70 24.32 -20.53
N TYR A 214 -2.97 24.65 -21.80
CA TYR A 214 -3.92 23.92 -22.62
C TYR A 214 -3.56 22.44 -22.74
N TYR A 215 -2.29 22.13 -23.02
CA TYR A 215 -1.88 20.75 -23.19
C TYR A 215 -1.86 19.98 -21.86
N GLN A 216 -1.48 20.64 -20.76
CA GLN A 216 -1.53 20.02 -19.44
C GLN A 216 -2.97 19.72 -18.99
N GLU A 217 -3.92 20.60 -19.26
CA GLU A 217 -5.35 20.37 -18.99
C GLU A 217 -5.95 19.28 -19.89
N LEU A 218 -5.57 19.24 -21.16
CA LEU A 218 -5.96 18.15 -22.07
C LEU A 218 -5.45 16.80 -21.56
N LEU A 219 -4.18 16.74 -21.16
CA LEU A 219 -3.54 15.54 -20.64
C LEU A 219 -4.20 15.07 -19.34
N ARG A 220 -4.49 15.98 -18.40
CA ARG A 220 -5.26 15.69 -17.18
C ARG A 220 -6.65 15.14 -17.50
N THR A 221 -7.38 15.81 -18.39
CA THR A 221 -8.74 15.43 -18.76
C THR A 221 -8.77 14.05 -19.42
N TYR A 222 -7.84 13.78 -20.33
CA TYR A 222 -7.74 12.49 -21.03
C TYR A 222 -7.42 11.34 -20.09
N VAL A 223 -6.50 11.57 -19.15
CA VAL A 223 -6.06 10.55 -18.18
C VAL A 223 -7.11 10.30 -17.09
N ILE A 224 -7.77 11.35 -16.59
CA ILE A 224 -8.72 11.25 -15.47
C ILE A 224 -10.11 10.85 -15.93
N MET A 225 -10.63 11.45 -17.00
CA MET A 225 -12.01 11.22 -17.47
C MET A 225 -12.11 10.18 -18.60
N GLY A 226 -10.98 9.74 -19.16
CA GLY A 226 -10.93 8.77 -20.25
C GLY A 226 -11.13 9.40 -21.65
N SER A 227 -10.88 8.59 -22.68
CA SER A 227 -10.74 8.99 -24.10
C SER A 227 -12.04 9.39 -24.82
N GLY A 228 -13.17 9.50 -24.12
CA GLY A 228 -14.50 9.47 -24.75
C GLY A 228 -14.91 10.72 -25.55
N ASN A 229 -14.23 11.86 -25.42
CA ASN A 229 -14.71 13.12 -26.03
C ASN A 229 -13.60 14.11 -26.43
N LEU A 230 -12.35 13.67 -26.59
CA LEU A 230 -11.20 14.58 -26.77
C LEU A 230 -10.54 14.53 -28.15
N SER A 231 -10.96 13.63 -29.06
CA SER A 231 -10.30 13.49 -30.37
C SER A 231 -10.30 14.80 -31.18
N GLY A 232 -11.35 15.63 -31.06
CA GLY A 232 -11.38 16.96 -31.70
C GLY A 232 -10.34 17.93 -31.15
N GLU A 233 -10.08 17.90 -29.84
CA GLU A 233 -9.05 18.73 -29.19
C GLU A 233 -7.65 18.21 -29.52
N ILE A 234 -7.46 16.89 -29.60
CA ILE A 234 -6.19 16.27 -30.01
C ILE A 234 -5.86 16.61 -31.47
N ALA A 235 -6.85 16.61 -32.36
CA ALA A 235 -6.66 17.03 -33.75
C ALA A 235 -6.26 18.51 -33.87
N LYS A 236 -6.92 19.40 -33.11
CA LYS A 236 -6.54 20.83 -33.04
C LYS A 236 -5.11 21.00 -32.51
N LEU A 237 -4.75 20.26 -31.46
CA LEU A 237 -3.40 20.27 -30.92
C LEU A 237 -2.37 19.83 -31.96
N ALA A 238 -2.62 18.74 -32.68
CA ALA A 238 -1.74 18.26 -33.75
C ALA A 238 -1.56 19.29 -34.86
N GLU A 239 -2.64 19.98 -35.24
CA GLU A 239 -2.58 21.05 -36.24
C GLU A 239 -1.73 22.23 -35.77
N LEU A 240 -1.88 22.69 -34.52
CA LEU A 240 -1.05 23.75 -33.94
C LEU A 240 0.44 23.36 -33.93
N LEU A 241 0.76 22.12 -33.56
CA LEU A 241 2.12 21.60 -33.53
C LEU A 241 2.73 21.52 -34.94
N ALA A 242 1.95 21.06 -35.92
CA ALA A 242 2.39 21.00 -37.32
C ALA A 242 2.59 22.40 -37.92
N GLN A 243 1.71 23.36 -37.61
CA GLN A 243 1.86 24.76 -38.03
C GLN A 243 3.08 25.43 -37.40
N ALA A 244 3.40 25.07 -36.15
CA ALA A 244 4.63 25.52 -35.49
C ALA A 244 5.89 24.87 -36.09
N GLY A 245 5.76 23.84 -36.94
CA GLY A 245 6.87 23.14 -37.57
C GLY A 245 7.56 22.13 -36.64
N LEU A 246 6.88 21.65 -35.60
CA LEU A 246 7.44 20.65 -34.68
C LEU A 246 7.48 19.26 -35.31
N THR A 247 8.69 18.75 -35.49
CA THR A 247 8.90 17.36 -35.93
C THR A 247 8.31 16.36 -34.92
N PRO A 248 7.91 15.15 -35.36
CA PRO A 248 7.36 14.13 -34.46
C PRO A 248 8.21 13.84 -33.20
N PRO A 249 9.55 13.75 -33.26
CA PRO A 249 10.37 13.58 -32.05
C PRO A 249 10.29 14.76 -31.08
N GLN A 250 10.24 16.00 -31.59
CA GLN A 250 10.11 17.19 -30.75
C GLN A 250 8.75 17.22 -30.05
N VAL A 251 7.68 16.82 -30.74
CA VAL A 251 6.35 16.68 -30.14
C VAL A 251 6.35 15.60 -29.05
N LEU A 252 6.93 14.43 -29.32
CA LEU A 252 7.03 13.37 -28.32
C LEU A 252 7.86 13.78 -27.10
N ARG A 253 8.95 14.54 -27.31
CA ARG A 253 9.74 15.08 -26.21
C ARG A 253 8.93 16.04 -25.34
N LEU A 254 8.22 16.97 -25.99
CA LEU A 254 7.30 17.88 -25.31
C LEU A 254 6.22 17.10 -24.54
N HIS A 255 5.68 16.03 -25.13
CA HIS A 255 4.73 15.14 -24.47
C HIS A 255 5.32 14.50 -23.21
N LEU A 256 6.49 13.87 -23.30
CA LEU A 256 7.15 13.25 -22.15
C LEU A 256 7.41 14.24 -21.01
N ASP A 257 7.81 15.47 -21.32
CA ASP A 257 8.05 16.49 -20.31
C ASP A 257 6.77 16.85 -19.55
N ARG A 258 5.60 16.86 -20.21
CA ARG A 258 4.31 17.09 -19.54
C ARG A 258 3.82 15.88 -18.76
N VAL A 259 4.07 14.68 -19.26
CA VAL A 259 3.74 13.43 -18.57
C VAL A 259 4.51 13.33 -17.27
N GLU A 260 5.80 13.65 -17.29
CA GLU A 260 6.61 13.63 -16.07
C GLU A 260 6.09 14.64 -15.03
N GLN A 261 5.71 15.85 -15.47
CA GLN A 261 5.08 16.82 -14.58
C GLN A 261 3.75 16.31 -13.99
N LEU A 262 2.93 15.63 -14.80
CA LEU A 262 1.70 15.01 -14.32
C LEU A 262 2.00 13.91 -13.31
N VAL A 263 2.91 12.99 -13.62
CA VAL A 263 3.25 11.84 -12.78
C VAL A 263 3.88 12.27 -11.47
N ARG A 264 4.74 13.31 -11.46
CA ARG A 264 5.27 13.90 -10.22
C ARG A 264 4.19 14.50 -9.34
N GLY A 265 3.11 15.02 -9.93
CA GLY A 265 1.95 15.57 -9.23
C GLY A 265 0.93 14.52 -8.78
N LEU A 266 0.99 13.30 -9.32
CA LEU A 266 0.08 12.20 -8.99
C LEU A 266 0.70 11.33 -7.89
N GLY A 267 -0.07 11.03 -6.85
CA GLY A 267 0.35 10.05 -5.84
C GLY A 267 0.52 8.64 -6.42
N ASN A 268 1.06 7.72 -5.63
CA ASN A 268 1.51 6.41 -6.13
C ASN A 268 0.43 5.50 -6.73
N ARG A 269 -0.88 5.75 -6.51
CA ARG A 269 -1.97 4.81 -6.87
C ARG A 269 -2.36 4.81 -8.35
N SER A 270 -1.95 5.82 -9.12
CA SER A 270 -2.47 6.01 -10.48
C SER A 270 -1.41 5.89 -11.57
N THR A 271 -0.13 5.76 -11.23
CA THR A 271 0.96 5.93 -12.17
C THR A 271 0.90 4.96 -13.35
N ARG A 272 0.64 3.66 -13.13
CA ARG A 272 0.53 2.67 -14.22
C ARG A 272 -0.63 2.95 -15.15
N HIS A 273 -1.82 3.26 -14.61
CA HIS A 273 -2.99 3.56 -15.44
C HIS A 273 -2.79 4.85 -16.25
N VAL A 274 -2.15 5.85 -15.62
CA VAL A 274 -1.77 7.12 -16.27
C VAL A 274 -0.82 6.86 -17.43
N MET A 275 0.25 6.08 -17.23
CA MET A 275 1.21 5.77 -18.30
C MET A 275 0.54 5.12 -19.51
N SER A 276 -0.30 4.10 -19.30
CA SER A 276 -1.01 3.45 -20.41
C SER A 276 -1.91 4.42 -21.18
N ARG A 277 -2.60 5.34 -20.49
CA ARG A 277 -3.46 6.35 -21.11
C ARG A 277 -2.66 7.41 -21.86
N VAL A 278 -1.55 7.82 -21.27
CA VAL A 278 -0.62 8.77 -21.85
C VAL A 278 -0.01 8.21 -23.14
N ASP A 279 0.44 6.96 -23.15
CA ASP A 279 1.00 6.31 -24.34
C ASP A 279 -0.03 6.24 -25.48
N LEU A 280 -1.30 5.98 -25.15
CA LEU A 280 -2.40 6.02 -26.12
C LEU A 280 -2.63 7.43 -26.69
N LEU A 281 -2.60 8.45 -25.83
CA LEU A 281 -2.68 9.85 -26.27
C LEU A 281 -1.50 10.22 -27.18
N ALA A 282 -0.29 9.76 -26.87
CA ALA A 282 0.89 9.97 -27.70
C ALA A 282 0.69 9.37 -29.09
N LEU A 283 0.19 8.13 -29.17
CA LEU A 283 -0.11 7.47 -30.44
C LEU A 283 -1.18 8.22 -31.24
N GLU A 284 -2.29 8.62 -30.60
CA GLU A 284 -3.36 9.39 -31.25
C GLU A 284 -2.83 10.73 -31.78
N LEU A 285 -2.01 11.43 -30.98
CA LEU A 285 -1.36 12.68 -31.38
C LEU A 285 -0.41 12.48 -32.56
N MET A 286 0.39 11.41 -32.58
CA MET A 286 1.32 11.10 -33.68
C MET A 286 0.59 10.80 -34.99
N VAL A 287 -0.54 10.08 -34.93
CA VAL A 287 -1.37 9.81 -36.11
C VAL A 287 -1.90 11.11 -36.69
N ASN A 288 -2.51 11.96 -35.87
CA ASN A 288 -3.05 13.25 -36.30
C ASN A 288 -1.94 14.18 -36.85
N LEU A 289 -0.77 14.20 -36.21
CA LEU A 289 0.38 14.99 -36.66
C LEU A 289 0.86 14.53 -38.05
N GLY A 290 0.93 13.21 -38.27
CA GLY A 290 1.27 12.64 -39.57
C GLY A 290 0.29 13.05 -40.67
N GLU A 291 -1.01 13.01 -40.38
CA GLU A 291 -2.03 13.49 -41.33
C GLU A 291 -1.90 14.98 -41.64
N CYS A 292 -1.62 15.82 -40.64
CA CYS A 292 -1.39 17.26 -40.84
C CYS A 292 -0.20 17.50 -41.79
N TYR A 293 0.91 16.79 -41.59
CA TYR A 293 2.08 16.91 -42.47
C TYR A 293 1.80 16.42 -43.90
N GLN A 294 1.09 15.30 -44.06
CA GLN A 294 0.68 14.80 -45.38
C GLN A 294 -0.20 15.83 -46.12
N ARG A 295 -1.18 16.43 -45.43
CA ARG A 295 -2.04 17.48 -46.00
C ARG A 295 -1.24 18.72 -46.39
N GLN A 296 -0.25 19.12 -45.59
CA GLN A 296 0.63 20.26 -45.92
C GLN A 296 1.51 19.96 -47.14
N GLN A 297 2.09 18.76 -47.23
CA GLN A 297 2.87 18.34 -48.40
C GLN A 297 2.02 18.30 -49.67
N ALA A 298 0.81 17.72 -49.61
CA ALA A 298 -0.11 17.68 -50.75
C ALA A 298 -0.49 19.09 -51.26
N ARG A 299 -0.58 20.08 -50.36
CA ARG A 299 -0.81 21.49 -50.72
C ARG A 299 0.43 22.18 -51.31
N GLN A 300 1.63 21.70 -50.99
CA GLN A 300 2.91 22.26 -51.46
C GLN A 300 3.40 21.66 -52.79
N THR A 301 2.80 20.58 -53.29
CA THR A 301 2.95 20.10 -54.68
C THR A 301 1.84 20.66 -55.57
N PRO A 302 1.96 21.88 -56.13
CA PRO A 302 1.11 22.30 -57.23
C PRO A 302 1.57 21.67 -58.55
N ASP A 303 0.61 21.37 -59.43
CA ASP A 303 0.78 20.94 -60.82
C ASP A 303 1.97 21.61 -61.53
N SER A 304 3.08 20.89 -61.68
CA SER A 304 4.09 21.17 -62.69
C SER A 304 3.74 20.55 -64.06
N ALA A 305 2.45 20.25 -64.29
CA ALA A 305 1.93 19.65 -65.51
C ALA A 305 0.84 20.54 -66.13
N THR A 306 1.23 21.67 -66.71
CA THR A 306 0.61 22.22 -67.93
C THR A 306 1.42 23.41 -68.45
N VAL A 307 2.53 23.10 -69.14
CA VAL A 307 3.11 24.02 -70.12
C VAL A 307 2.34 23.82 -71.43
N PRO A 308 1.71 24.86 -72.01
CA PRO A 308 1.03 24.75 -73.28
C PRO A 308 2.06 24.86 -74.41
N THR A 309 2.24 23.80 -75.19
CA THR A 309 2.85 23.93 -76.52
C THR A 309 1.76 24.05 -77.56
N ARG A 310 1.84 25.18 -78.26
CA ARG A 310 1.11 25.64 -79.45
C ARG A 310 0.86 24.56 -80.49
#